data_AF-A0A2N1M1H5-F1
#
_entry.id   AF-A0A2N1M1H5-F1
#
_cell.length_a   1.000
_cell.length_b   1.000
_cell.length_c   1.000
_cell.angle_alpha   90.00
_cell.angle_beta   90.00
_cell.angle_gamma   90.00
#
_symmetry.space_group_name_H-M   'P 1'
#
loop_
_entity.id
_entity.type
_entity.pdbx_description
1 polymer ?
#
loop_
_entity_poly.entity_id
_entity_poly.type
_entity_poly.pdbx_seq_one_letter_code
_entity_poly.pdbx_strand_id
1 'polypeptide(L)'
;YKEFNDPKYLLAFFLHPEWKGTLVTPSEFDNLIELAGELWKEWGHKRNSVTELYSQIGKYRLGKKPYNRPYSSKYNTPLNWWLLINDGKNQLSRLAIKLFSITPHSAS
;
A
#
# COMPACT_ATOMS: atom_id res chain seq x y z
N TYR A 1 15.86 16.84 0.88
CA TYR A 1 15.69 16.70 -0.59
C TYR A 1 16.01 15.30 -1.16
N LYS A 2 16.77 14.41 -0.49
CA LYS A 2 16.97 13.01 -0.93
C LYS A 2 15.86 12.05 -0.49
N GLU A 3 15.07 12.40 0.53
CA GLU A 3 14.02 11.54 1.09
C GLU A 3 12.80 11.38 0.16
N PHE A 4 12.55 12.33 -0.74
CA PHE A 4 11.47 12.22 -1.74
C PHE A 4 11.81 11.31 -2.92
N ASN A 5 13.04 10.82 -3.03
CA ASN A 5 13.47 9.87 -4.05
C ASN A 5 13.54 8.43 -3.53
N ASP A 6 13.19 8.16 -2.26
CA ASP A 6 13.09 6.78 -1.81
C ASP A 6 11.73 6.22 -2.29
N PRO A 7 11.75 5.20 -3.16
CA PRO A 7 10.53 4.62 -3.75
C PRO A 7 9.51 4.18 -2.70
N LYS A 8 9.96 3.86 -1.48
CA LYS A 8 9.10 3.50 -0.35
C LYS A 8 8.14 4.62 0.06
N TYR A 9 8.53 5.89 -0.09
CA TYR A 9 7.63 7.02 0.19
C TYR A 9 6.53 7.16 -0.86
N LEU A 10 6.86 6.98 -2.15
CA LEU A 10 5.87 7.00 -3.22
C LEU A 10 4.85 5.86 -3.03
N LEU A 11 5.33 4.68 -2.65
CA LEU A 11 4.45 3.55 -2.34
C LEU A 11 3.60 3.81 -1.08
N ALA A 12 4.16 4.39 -0.03
CA ALA A 12 3.41 4.74 1.19
C ALA A 12 2.31 5.77 0.90
N PHE A 13 2.62 6.77 0.05
CA PHE A 13 1.66 7.76 -0.40
C PHE A 13 0.53 7.12 -1.22
N PHE A 14 0.85 6.23 -2.16
CA PHE A 14 -0.15 5.48 -2.91
C PHE A 14 -1.06 4.63 -2.01
N LEU A 15 -0.49 3.98 -0.99
CA LEU A 15 -1.21 3.15 -0.02
C LEU A 15 -1.96 3.96 1.04
N HIS A 16 -1.90 5.29 0.98
CA HIS A 16 -2.65 6.14 1.90
C HIS A 16 -4.15 6.09 1.55
N PRO A 17 -5.02 5.70 2.49
CA PRO A 17 -6.44 5.45 2.24
C PRO A 17 -7.28 6.70 1.96
N GLU A 18 -6.71 7.90 2.13
CA GLU A 18 -7.32 9.16 1.66
C GLU A 18 -7.16 9.34 0.15
N TRP A 19 -6.05 8.84 -0.40
CA TRP A 19 -5.66 9.11 -1.79
C TRP A 19 -5.93 7.94 -2.73
N LYS A 20 -6.20 6.71 -2.24
CA LYS A 20 -6.64 5.48 -2.94
C LYS A 20 -6.30 5.35 -4.44
N GLY A 21 -5.08 5.72 -4.85
CA GLY A 21 -4.65 5.66 -6.24
C GLY A 21 -5.29 6.67 -7.19
N THR A 22 -5.90 7.75 -6.68
CA THR A 22 -6.56 8.81 -7.46
C THR A 22 -5.57 9.77 -8.14
N LEU A 23 -4.29 9.76 -7.73
CA LEU A 23 -3.27 10.74 -8.14
C LEU A 23 -2.14 10.16 -9.01
N VAL A 24 -2.34 9.01 -9.64
CA VAL A 24 -1.25 8.27 -10.33
C VAL A 24 -1.59 8.04 -11.79
N THR A 25 -0.70 8.45 -12.71
CA THR A 25 -0.80 8.13 -14.14
C THR A 25 -0.66 6.61 -14.38
N PRO A 26 -1.10 6.06 -15.52
CA PRO A 26 -0.92 4.64 -15.81
C PRO A 26 0.53 4.17 -15.69
N SER A 27 1.49 4.93 -16.24
CA SER A 27 2.92 4.58 -16.19
C SER A 27 3.49 4.62 -14.77
N GLU A 28 3.10 5.60 -13.94
CA GLU A 28 3.51 5.64 -12.53
C GLU A 28 2.88 4.49 -11.74
N PHE A 29 1.68 4.04 -12.11
CA PHE A 29 1.02 2.93 -11.46
C PHE A 29 1.72 1.60 -11.73
N ASP A 30 2.18 1.38 -12.96
CA ASP A 30 2.96 0.18 -13.31
C ASP A 30 4.27 0.14 -12.51
N ASN A 31 5.00 1.25 -12.46
CA ASN A 31 6.22 1.38 -11.64
C ASN A 31 5.96 1.10 -10.15
N LEU A 32 4.83 1.58 -9.60
CA LEU A 32 4.45 1.35 -8.20
C LEU A 32 4.10 -0.12 -7.93
N ILE A 33 3.42 -0.79 -8.85
CA ILE A 33 3.10 -2.22 -8.72
C ILE A 33 4.40 -3.04 -8.73
N GLU A 34 5.31 -2.75 -9.65
CA GLU A 34 6.59 -3.44 -9.74
C GLU A 34 7.39 -3.27 -8.45
N LEU A 35 7.50 -2.03 -7.97
CA LEU A 35 8.15 -1.72 -6.70
C LEU A 35 7.53 -2.47 -5.51
N ALA A 36 6.19 -2.50 -5.42
CA ALA A 36 5.51 -3.25 -4.36
C ALA A 36 5.84 -4.75 -4.43
N GLY A 37 5.92 -5.31 -5.64
CA GLY A 37 6.31 -6.69 -5.88
C GLY A 37 7.77 -6.99 -5.53
N GLU A 38 8.69 -6.07 -5.83
CA GLU A 38 10.10 -6.16 -5.46
C GLU A 38 10.30 -6.13 -3.95
N LEU A 39 9.74 -5.13 -3.26
CA LEU A 39 9.79 -5.02 -1.80
C LEU A 39 9.21 -6.26 -1.12
N TRP A 40 8.11 -6.79 -1.65
CA TRP A 40 7.50 -8.01 -1.14
C TRP A 40 8.42 -9.22 -1.24
N LYS A 41 9.15 -9.36 -2.36
CA LYS A 41 10.15 -10.41 -2.55
C LYS A 41 11.38 -10.20 -1.65
N GLU A 42 11.87 -8.97 -1.54
CA GLU A 42 12.99 -8.61 -0.66
C GLU A 42 12.70 -8.95 0.80
N TRP A 43 11.44 -8.89 1.22
CA TRP A 43 11.00 -9.31 2.55
C TRP A 43 10.85 -10.83 2.73
N GLY A 44 11.30 -11.63 1.76
CA GLY A 44 11.35 -13.08 1.84
C GLY A 44 10.05 -13.79 1.46
N HIS A 45 9.10 -13.10 0.82
CA HIS A 45 7.82 -13.70 0.43
C HIS A 45 7.89 -14.41 -0.93
N LYS A 46 7.09 -15.47 -1.09
CA LYS A 46 7.11 -16.38 -2.26
C LYS A 46 6.49 -15.74 -3.50
N ARG A 47 6.90 -16.18 -4.70
CA ARG A 47 6.36 -15.71 -6.01
C ARG A 47 4.84 -15.76 -6.11
N ASN A 48 4.18 -16.83 -5.65
CA ASN A 48 2.71 -16.93 -5.72
C ASN A 48 2.00 -15.84 -4.91
N SER A 49 2.63 -15.36 -3.83
CA SER A 49 2.07 -14.26 -3.03
C SER A 49 2.20 -12.88 -3.69
N VAL A 50 3.08 -12.73 -4.69
CA VAL A 50 3.21 -11.50 -5.50
C VAL A 50 2.04 -11.36 -6.48
N THR A 51 1.60 -12.45 -7.12
CA THR A 51 0.43 -12.41 -8.01
C THR A 51 -0.83 -12.01 -7.25
N GLU A 52 -1.00 -12.52 -6.04
CA GLU A 52 -2.12 -12.14 -5.17
C GLU A 52 -2.02 -10.68 -4.70
N LEU A 53 -0.81 -10.20 -4.38
CA LEU A 53 -0.53 -8.80 -4.08
C LEU A 53 -0.97 -7.89 -5.25
N TYR A 54 -0.64 -8.22 -6.49
CA TYR A 54 -1.04 -7.42 -7.66
C TYR A 54 -2.55 -7.36 -7.83
N SER A 55 -3.24 -8.49 -7.68
CA SER A 55 -4.71 -8.53 -7.69
C SER A 55 -5.31 -7.63 -6.61
N GLN A 56 -4.71 -7.63 -5.42
CA GLN A 56 -5.13 -6.81 -4.29
C GLN A 56 -4.89 -5.33 -4.53
N ILE A 57 -3.75 -4.93 -5.13
CA ILE A 57 -3.47 -3.54 -5.51
C ILE A 57 -4.51 -3.02 -6.52
N GLY A 58 -4.87 -3.84 -7.52
CA GLY A 58 -5.92 -3.48 -8.47
C GLY A 58 -7.28 -3.27 -7.79
N LYS A 59 -7.65 -4.16 -6.85
CA LYS A 59 -8.89 -4.00 -6.05
C LYS A 59 -8.85 -2.73 -5.17
N TYR A 60 -7.69 -2.40 -4.60
CA TYR A 60 -7.51 -1.20 -3.79
C TYR A 60 -7.72 0.07 -4.60
N ARG A 61 -7.08 0.17 -5.78
CA ARG A 61 -7.25 1.29 -6.71
C ARG A 61 -8.70 1.47 -7.16
N LEU A 62 -9.42 0.37 -7.40
CA LEU A 62 -10.82 0.40 -7.80
C LEU A 62 -11.79 0.60 -6.62
N GLY A 63 -11.29 0.76 -5.39
CA GLY A 63 -12.12 0.89 -4.20
C GLY A 63 -13.05 -0.31 -3.98
N LYS A 64 -12.63 -1.52 -4.40
CA LYS A 64 -13.42 -2.75 -4.22
C LYS A 64 -13.24 -3.31 -2.82
N LYS A 65 -14.21 -4.09 -2.32
CA LYS A 65 -14.08 -4.79 -1.03
C LYS A 65 -12.77 -5.61 -0.97
N PRO A 66 -12.02 -5.58 0.14
CA PRO A 66 -12.31 -4.90 1.42
C PRO A 66 -11.84 -3.43 1.52
N TYR A 67 -11.29 -2.85 0.44
CA TYR A 67 -10.67 -1.52 0.42
C TYR A 67 -11.66 -0.35 0.26
N ASN A 68 -12.95 -0.65 0.15
CA ASN A 68 -14.03 0.32 0.08
C ASN A 68 -14.38 0.95 1.45
N ARG A 69 -13.69 0.57 2.53
CA ARG A 69 -13.93 1.15 3.86
C ARG A 69 -13.68 2.67 3.85
N PRO A 70 -14.53 3.46 4.53
CA PRO A 70 -14.29 4.90 4.69
C PRO A 70 -13.00 5.13 5.46
N TYR A 71 -12.34 6.24 5.17
CA TYR A 71 -11.18 6.73 5.89
C TYR A 71 -11.45 8.17 6.34
N SER A 72 -11.00 8.51 7.53
CA SER A 72 -11.04 9.86 8.07
C SER A 72 -9.77 10.09 8.87
N SER A 73 -8.91 10.97 8.37
CA SER A 73 -7.67 11.39 9.03
C SER A 73 -7.91 12.01 10.42
N LYS A 74 -9.12 12.51 10.70
CA LYS A 74 -9.52 13.00 12.02
C LYS A 74 -9.59 11.90 13.09
N TYR A 75 -9.89 10.66 12.70
CA TYR A 75 -10.19 9.56 13.64
C TYR A 75 -9.32 8.32 13.44
N ASN A 76 -8.57 8.22 12.34
CA ASN A 76 -7.73 7.07 12.02
C ASN A 76 -6.41 7.52 11.40
N THR A 77 -5.36 6.76 11.68
CA THR A 77 -4.10 6.80 10.92
C THR A 77 -4.18 5.80 9.75
N PRO A 78 -3.35 5.95 8.71
CA PRO A 78 -3.26 4.98 7.62
C PRO A 78 -2.96 3.58 8.13
N LEU A 79 -2.05 3.46 9.10
CA LEU A 79 -1.70 2.20 9.75
C LEU A 79 -2.92 1.53 10.38
N ASN A 80 -3.72 2.26 11.16
CA ASN A 80 -4.92 1.73 11.81
C ASN A 80 -5.96 1.28 10.77
N TRP A 81 -6.12 2.03 9.68
CA TRP A 81 -7.04 1.65 8.60
C TRP A 81 -6.64 0.33 7.94
N TRP A 82 -5.34 0.12 7.69
CA TRP A 82 -4.82 -1.14 7.15
C TRP A 82 -4.97 -2.30 8.13
N LEU A 83 -4.79 -2.07 9.44
CA LEU A 83 -5.04 -3.07 10.48
C LEU A 83 -6.51 -3.53 10.51
N LEU A 84 -7.48 -2.64 10.25
CA LEU A 84 -8.91 -2.97 10.18
C LEU A 84 -9.28 -3.87 8.97
N ILE A 85 -8.44 -3.87 7.93
CA ILE A 85 -8.65 -4.65 6.71
C ILE A 85 -7.84 -5.95 6.71
N ASN A 86 -6.77 -5.99 7.49
CA ASN A 86 -5.90 -7.15 7.59
C ASN A 86 -6.62 -8.32 8.28
N ASP A 87 -6.91 -9.36 7.51
CA ASP A 87 -7.45 -10.64 7.97
C ASP A 87 -6.33 -11.70 8.20
N GLY A 88 -5.07 -11.27 8.18
CA GLY A 88 -3.88 -12.14 8.25
C GLY A 88 -3.49 -12.78 6.93
N LYS A 89 -4.35 -12.77 5.91
CA LYS A 89 -4.11 -13.37 4.59
C LYS A 89 -3.92 -12.31 3.50
N ASN A 90 -4.41 -11.10 3.72
CA ASN A 90 -4.31 -9.99 2.79
C ASN A 90 -2.87 -9.46 2.68
N GLN A 91 -2.17 -9.80 1.60
CA GLN A 91 -0.77 -9.44 1.36
C GLN A 91 -0.57 -7.93 1.25
N LEU A 92 -1.49 -7.21 0.60
CA LEU A 92 -1.42 -5.75 0.47
C LEU A 92 -1.49 -5.05 1.82
N SER A 93 -2.40 -5.49 2.70
CA SER A 93 -2.51 -4.94 4.04
C SER A 93 -1.26 -5.21 4.87
N ARG A 94 -0.68 -6.41 4.75
CA ARG A 94 0.59 -6.76 5.42
C ARG A 94 1.75 -5.92 4.90
N LEU A 95 1.79 -5.68 3.58
CA LEU A 95 2.78 -4.83 2.95
C LEU A 95 2.65 -3.39 3.48
N ALA A 96 1.45 -2.84 3.47
CA ALA A 96 1.16 -1.48 3.92
C ALA A 96 1.50 -1.31 5.41
N ILE A 97 1.07 -2.22 6.28
CA ILE A 97 1.38 -2.19 7.72
C ILE A 97 2.90 -2.16 7.94
N LYS A 98 3.64 -3.05 7.27
CA LYS A 98 5.10 -3.11 7.40
C LYS A 98 5.77 -1.84 6.88
N LEU A 99 5.29 -1.30 5.75
CA LEU A 99 5.78 -0.04 5.18
C LEU A 99 5.57 1.14 6.14
N PHE A 100 4.34 1.36 6.62
CA PHE A 100 4.03 2.43 7.58
C PHE A 100 4.73 2.27 8.93
N SER A 101 5.12 1.05 9.31
CA SER A 101 5.90 0.81 10.54
C SER A 101 7.37 1.22 10.41
N ILE A 102 7.91 1.27 9.19
CA ILE A 102 9.32 1.65 8.93
C ILE A 102 9.46 3.08 8.38
N THR A 103 8.37 3.69 7.90
CA THR A 103 8.33 5.09 7.44
C THR A 103 7.45 5.96 8.35
N PRO A 104 7.94 6.40 9.53
CA PRO A 104 7.13 7.10 10.52
C PRO A 104 6.48 8.40 10.02
N HIS A 105 7.13 9.11 9.09
CA HIS A 105 6.56 10.33 8.49
C HIS A 105 5.36 10.09 7.56
N SER A 106 5.19 8.88 7.02
CA SER A 106 4.05 8.54 6.16
C SER A 106 2.85 8.00 6.94
N ALA A 107 3.01 7.79 8.25
CA ALA A 107 1.99 7.23 9.14
C ALA A 107 1.24 8.29 9.98
N SER A 108 1.67 9.56 9.92
CA SER A 108 1.08 10.71 10.63
C SER A 108 0.19 11.56 9.74
#